data_AF-A0A9Q0ZBX4-F1
#
_entry.id   AF-A0A9Q0ZBX4-F1
#
_cell.length_a   1.000
_cell.length_b   1.000
_cell.length_c   1.000
_cell.angle_alpha   90.00
_cell.angle_beta   90.00
_cell.angle_gamma   90.00
#
_symmetry.space_group_name_H-M   'P 1'
#
loop_
_entity.id
_entity.type
_entity.pdbx_description
1 polymer ?
#
loop_
_entity_poly.entity_id
_entity_poly.type
_entity_poly.pdbx_seq_one_letter_code
_entity_poly.pdbx_strand_id
1 'polypeptide(L)'
;MEVGSTLEVDVNGEEIFMVDKKILSSFSARLGKLFGNLASSSRKLKVIFDNFPGGSHVFELMARFCYSNGTIEITPSNVVLLNCAAHYMEIGSNGPEKPNLVDQTEKFLEGINYWTWSELLRALKQCQNLLPATISSFFLEKVLDCLVGRLTLPTLASPFTCSSSNSQFSCDTSSTCSTRNNWSQTTWWFEDLLVLNANSFDKVIRMMISQKLDHATIFRFIVFRLRSIYRSVRLAEECKITEVSINLLSLLDRSSLSCKGLFDILLAARLKALNKFYKLKLEHLIGSMLDQSTLDHLLVPSPHRNHHVYDVNLVLRLAKAFLLEGSKISRNQLGKVASLMDSYLIEVAPDFFLKPSKFAALVMVLPDSARESCDRLYQAIDIYLQVHVQLSEEEKVRLWSVVNRDKLSAEALEHLARHSNFPSRKTLQILITQQSKINISIHNHFSYHKDSSQSTFHMDAKEEQEDVEQILIYASRRRHSKKIDNLETESQGMKKRVAEWENVCAMVRSEKRVVTKPSLHGPGKARSLPKLCS
;
A
#
# COMPACT_ATOMS: atom_id res chain seq x y z
N MET A 1 52.65 18.59 -41.11
CA MET A 1 51.62 19.34 -40.38
C MET A 1 50.45 19.54 -41.35
N GLU A 2 49.55 18.56 -41.48
CA GLU A 2 48.36 18.73 -42.32
C GLU A 2 47.35 19.61 -41.58
N VAL A 3 47.22 20.85 -42.02
CA VAL A 3 46.15 21.75 -41.61
C VAL A 3 44.90 21.37 -42.40
N GLY A 4 43.86 20.86 -41.73
CA GLY A 4 42.52 20.78 -42.33
C GLY A 4 41.75 19.48 -42.08
N SER A 5 41.39 19.19 -40.82
CA SER A 5 40.26 18.30 -40.55
C SER A 5 39.50 18.65 -39.25
N THR A 6 39.62 19.89 -38.77
CA THR A 6 38.93 20.36 -37.57
C THR A 6 37.41 20.36 -37.78
N LEU A 7 36.73 19.59 -36.94
CA LEU A 7 35.29 19.44 -36.86
C LEU A 7 34.79 20.19 -35.61
N GLU A 8 33.80 21.06 -35.80
CA GLU A 8 33.07 21.69 -34.72
C GLU A 8 31.91 20.77 -34.30
N VAL A 9 31.87 20.33 -33.05
CA VAL A 9 30.80 19.49 -32.52
C VAL A 9 30.09 20.21 -31.40
N ASP A 10 28.84 20.58 -31.64
CA ASP A 10 27.94 21.17 -30.66
C ASP A 10 27.13 20.05 -29.98
N VAL A 11 27.26 19.92 -28.67
CA VAL A 11 26.62 18.85 -27.90
C VAL A 11 25.53 19.44 -27.02
N ASN A 12 24.29 19.12 -27.37
CA ASN A 12 23.04 19.52 -26.70
C ASN A 12 22.89 21.03 -26.50
N GLY A 13 23.64 21.87 -27.24
CA GLY A 13 23.71 23.31 -26.99
C GLY A 13 24.42 23.69 -25.68
N GLU A 14 25.07 22.73 -25.01
CA GLU A 14 25.80 22.93 -23.75
C GLU A 14 27.23 23.42 -24.03
N GLU A 15 27.97 22.68 -24.86
CA GLU A 15 29.38 22.97 -25.16
C GLU A 15 29.71 22.63 -26.63
N ILE A 16 30.68 23.38 -27.16
CA ILE A 16 31.20 23.19 -28.52
C ILE A 16 32.64 22.69 -28.45
N PHE A 17 32.88 21.52 -29.04
CA PHE A 17 34.19 20.88 -29.09
C PHE A 17 34.83 21.06 -30.47
N MET A 18 36.14 21.32 -30.49
CA MET A 18 36.95 21.32 -31.70
C MET A 18 37.77 20.03 -31.74
N VAL A 19 37.37 19.10 -32.60
CA VAL A 19 37.94 17.75 -32.68
C VAL A 19 38.41 17.41 -34.09
N ASP A 20 39.23 16.38 -34.22
CA ASP A 20 39.74 15.91 -35.51
C ASP A 20 38.75 14.92 -36.14
N LYS A 21 38.28 15.27 -37.34
CA LYS A 21 37.32 14.48 -38.11
C LYS A 21 37.83 13.07 -38.37
N LYS A 22 39.11 12.92 -38.76
CA LYS A 22 39.68 11.61 -39.14
C LYS A 22 39.75 10.70 -37.91
N ILE A 23 40.15 11.24 -36.75
CA ILE A 23 40.23 10.47 -35.50
C ILE A 23 38.85 9.95 -35.10
N LEU A 24 37.86 10.83 -34.94
CA LEU A 24 36.53 10.40 -34.46
C LEU A 24 35.81 9.48 -35.46
N SER A 25 35.89 9.77 -36.78
CA SER A 25 35.27 8.91 -37.79
C SER A 25 35.92 7.52 -37.90
N SER A 26 37.18 7.39 -37.49
CA SER A 26 37.85 6.08 -37.46
C SER A 26 37.28 5.14 -36.39
N PHE A 27 36.67 5.69 -35.32
CA PHE A 27 36.05 4.94 -34.22
C PHE A 27 34.52 4.89 -34.32
N SER A 28 33.88 5.99 -34.71
CA SER A 28 32.42 6.09 -34.80
C SER A 28 31.93 5.78 -36.21
N ALA A 29 31.20 4.67 -36.38
CA ALA A 29 30.57 4.36 -37.66
C ALA A 29 29.51 5.40 -38.04
N ARG A 30 28.81 5.99 -37.06
CA ARG A 30 27.82 7.05 -37.28
C ARG A 30 28.45 8.30 -37.90
N LEU A 31 29.55 8.79 -37.34
CA LEU A 31 30.30 9.90 -37.93
C LEU A 31 30.95 9.51 -39.25
N GLY A 32 31.46 8.28 -39.37
CA GLY A 32 31.99 7.73 -40.62
C GLY A 32 30.97 7.79 -41.77
N LYS A 33 29.73 7.35 -41.53
CA LYS A 33 28.62 7.43 -42.50
C LYS A 33 28.24 8.87 -42.83
N LEU A 34 28.12 9.74 -41.81
CA LEU A 34 27.79 11.15 -42.00
C LEU A 34 28.82 11.86 -42.88
N PHE A 35 30.10 11.55 -42.70
CA PHE A 35 31.18 12.20 -43.42
C PHE A 35 31.59 11.52 -44.73
N GLY A 36 31.36 10.21 -44.89
CA GLY A 36 31.64 9.47 -46.12
C GLY A 36 30.77 9.94 -47.29
N ASN A 37 29.58 10.47 -47.00
CA ASN A 37 28.66 11.01 -48.00
C ASN A 37 28.96 12.47 -48.40
N LEU A 38 29.88 13.16 -47.70
CA LEU A 38 30.24 14.54 -47.94
C LEU A 38 31.56 14.58 -48.73
N ALA A 39 31.46 14.71 -50.06
CA ALA A 39 32.62 14.88 -50.94
C ALA A 39 33.51 16.03 -50.44
N SER A 40 34.83 15.77 -50.46
CA SER A 40 35.92 16.59 -49.95
C SER A 40 35.83 18.06 -50.35
N SER A 41 35.09 18.84 -49.56
CA SER A 41 35.07 20.29 -49.64
C SER A 41 35.63 20.87 -48.35
N SER A 42 36.56 21.81 -48.51
CA SER A 42 37.33 22.53 -47.48
C SER A 42 36.48 23.45 -46.59
N ARG A 43 35.22 23.09 -46.30
CA ARG A 43 34.34 23.86 -45.42
C ARG A 43 34.52 23.39 -43.99
N LYS A 44 34.55 24.33 -43.04
CA LYS A 44 34.42 24.03 -41.61
C LYS A 44 33.14 23.22 -41.43
N LEU A 45 33.27 21.98 -40.97
CA LEU A 45 32.13 21.10 -40.72
C LEU A 45 31.67 21.35 -39.29
N LYS A 46 30.36 21.57 -39.12
CA LYS A 46 29.70 21.63 -37.83
C LYS A 46 28.69 20.49 -37.71
N VAL A 47 28.79 19.70 -36.65
CA VAL A 47 27.81 18.68 -36.27
C VAL A 47 27.13 19.12 -35.00
N ILE A 48 25.81 19.00 -34.95
CA ILE A 48 25.01 19.33 -33.77
C ILE A 48 24.34 18.04 -33.30
N PHE A 49 24.53 17.70 -32.04
CA PHE A 49 23.83 16.61 -31.37
C PHE A 49 22.79 17.20 -30.43
N ASP A 50 21.50 17.08 -30.73
CA ASP A 50 20.46 17.67 -29.87
C ASP A 50 20.09 16.80 -28.65
N ASN A 51 20.49 15.52 -28.63
CA ASN A 51 20.19 14.57 -27.54
C ASN A 51 21.31 13.53 -27.37
N PHE A 52 22.56 13.99 -27.25
CA PHE A 52 23.67 13.11 -26.92
C PHE A 52 23.52 12.54 -25.49
N PRO A 53 23.61 11.22 -25.30
CA PRO A 53 23.41 10.60 -23.99
C PRO A 53 24.50 11.03 -23.01
N GLY A 54 24.08 11.61 -21.87
CA GLY A 54 24.98 12.07 -20.82
C GLY A 54 25.64 13.43 -21.07
N GLY A 55 25.25 14.15 -22.12
CA GLY A 55 25.65 15.54 -22.35
C GLY A 55 27.10 15.73 -22.78
N SER A 56 27.58 16.98 -22.69
CA SER A 56 28.91 17.37 -23.15
C SER A 56 30.04 16.60 -22.45
N HIS A 57 29.90 16.36 -21.14
CA HIS A 57 30.90 15.66 -20.34
C HIS A 57 31.19 14.24 -20.85
N VAL A 58 30.15 13.50 -21.23
CA VAL A 58 30.31 12.12 -21.73
C VAL A 58 30.84 12.13 -23.16
N PHE A 59 30.50 13.14 -23.95
CA PHE A 59 31.12 13.35 -25.26
C PHE A 59 32.63 13.63 -25.12
N GLU A 60 33.04 14.44 -24.15
CA GLU A 60 34.47 14.68 -23.87
C GLU A 60 35.20 13.38 -23.53
N LEU A 61 34.64 12.56 -22.62
CA LEU A 61 35.21 11.26 -22.28
C LEU A 61 35.31 10.35 -23.52
N MET A 62 34.29 10.36 -24.37
CA MET A 62 34.29 9.62 -25.63
C MET A 62 35.38 10.11 -26.59
N ALA A 63 35.54 11.42 -26.72
CA ALA A 63 36.60 12.00 -27.53
C ALA A 63 37.97 11.58 -26.99
N ARG A 64 38.19 11.68 -25.67
CA ARG A 64 39.43 11.21 -25.02
C ARG A 64 39.71 9.74 -25.33
N PHE A 65 38.70 8.87 -25.32
CA PHE A 65 38.86 7.48 -25.75
C PHE A 65 39.38 7.37 -27.20
N CYS A 66 38.79 8.11 -28.14
CA CYS A 66 39.24 8.12 -29.53
C CYS A 66 40.68 8.65 -29.69
N TYR A 67 41.05 9.70 -28.96
CA TYR A 67 42.39 10.30 -29.02
C TYR A 67 43.46 9.43 -28.33
N SER A 68 43.10 8.70 -27.29
CA SER A 68 44.00 7.81 -26.53
C SER A 68 44.07 6.40 -27.12
N ASN A 69 43.77 6.25 -28.42
CA ASN A 69 43.77 4.98 -29.14
C ASN A 69 42.95 3.87 -28.44
N GLY A 70 41.79 4.24 -27.90
CA GLY A 70 40.83 3.36 -27.25
C GLY A 70 41.17 2.93 -25.83
N THR A 71 41.93 3.75 -25.11
CA THR A 71 42.16 3.60 -23.66
C THR A 71 41.39 4.68 -22.90
N ILE A 72 40.62 4.27 -21.89
CA ILE A 72 39.88 5.17 -20.99
C ILE A 72 39.71 4.53 -19.62
N GLU A 73 39.66 5.37 -18.58
CA GLU A 73 39.30 4.94 -17.24
C GLU A 73 37.78 4.75 -17.13
N ILE A 74 37.36 3.48 -17.02
CA ILE A 74 35.96 3.11 -16.78
C ILE A 74 35.74 3.00 -15.27
N THR A 75 34.72 3.69 -14.79
CA THR A 75 34.32 3.76 -13.38
C THR A 75 32.83 3.46 -13.23
N PRO A 76 32.34 3.04 -12.05
CA PRO A 76 30.91 2.79 -11.84
C PRO A 76 30.02 4.02 -12.09
N SER A 77 30.58 5.23 -11.99
CA SER A 77 29.88 6.49 -12.25
C SER A 77 29.87 6.91 -13.72
N ASN A 78 30.65 6.30 -14.62
CA ASN A 78 30.67 6.66 -16.03
C ASN A 78 30.27 5.50 -16.96
N VAL A 79 30.37 4.24 -16.52
CA VAL A 79 30.21 3.05 -17.36
C VAL A 79 28.87 3.00 -18.10
N VAL A 80 27.76 3.32 -17.42
CA VAL A 80 26.42 3.32 -18.05
C VAL A 80 26.35 4.37 -19.15
N LEU A 81 26.89 5.56 -18.88
CA LEU A 81 26.88 6.70 -19.79
C LEU A 81 27.77 6.46 -21.00
N LEU A 82 28.98 5.94 -20.77
CA LEU A 82 29.94 5.57 -21.81
C LEU A 82 29.35 4.50 -22.72
N ASN A 83 28.69 3.49 -22.16
CA ASN A 83 28.04 2.46 -22.98
C ASN A 83 26.91 3.04 -23.84
N CYS A 84 26.07 3.92 -23.27
CA CYS A 84 25.01 4.59 -24.03
C CYS A 84 25.57 5.46 -25.16
N ALA A 85 26.63 6.22 -24.88
CA ALA A 85 27.33 7.05 -25.85
C ALA A 85 28.02 6.21 -26.94
N ALA A 86 28.63 5.08 -26.58
CA ALA A 86 29.28 4.16 -27.51
C ALA A 86 28.27 3.59 -28.50
N HIS A 87 27.10 3.15 -28.01
CA HIS A 87 26.00 2.69 -28.86
C HIS A 87 25.43 3.83 -29.73
N TYR A 88 25.22 5.02 -29.17
CA TYR A 88 24.73 6.17 -29.92
C TYR A 88 25.67 6.56 -31.06
N MET A 89 26.97 6.43 -30.85
CA MET A 89 28.01 6.74 -31.83
C MET A 89 28.41 5.55 -32.72
N GLU A 90 27.83 4.37 -32.50
CA GLU A 90 28.16 3.12 -33.19
C GLU A 90 29.67 2.80 -33.10
N ILE A 91 30.27 2.96 -31.92
CA ILE A 91 31.68 2.66 -31.64
C ILE A 91 31.78 1.18 -31.30
N GLY A 92 32.11 0.36 -32.29
CA GLY A 92 32.17 -1.11 -32.17
C GLY A 92 31.90 -1.86 -33.49
N SER A 93 31.39 -1.19 -34.53
CA SER A 93 31.09 -1.81 -35.83
C SER A 93 32.29 -1.85 -36.82
N ASN A 94 33.47 -1.41 -36.41
CA ASN A 94 34.59 -1.10 -37.33
C ASN A 94 35.71 -2.16 -37.37
N GLY A 95 35.34 -3.45 -37.37
CA GLY A 95 36.26 -4.59 -37.51
C GLY A 95 37.03 -4.97 -36.22
N PRO A 96 37.63 -6.18 -36.17
CA PRO A 96 38.18 -6.78 -34.94
C PRO A 96 39.49 -6.14 -34.44
N GLU A 97 40.15 -5.29 -35.23
CA GLU A 97 41.47 -4.72 -34.90
C GLU A 97 41.40 -3.47 -34.01
N LYS A 98 40.22 -2.86 -33.86
CA LYS A 98 40.07 -1.62 -33.08
C LYS A 98 39.43 -1.88 -31.73
N PRO A 99 39.87 -1.17 -30.68
CA PRO A 99 39.30 -1.29 -29.35
C PRO A 99 37.83 -0.84 -29.36
N ASN A 100 36.96 -1.75 -28.95
CA ASN A 100 35.52 -1.54 -28.88
C ASN A 100 35.14 -1.07 -27.46
N LEU A 101 34.61 0.15 -27.35
CA LEU A 101 34.20 0.70 -26.06
C LEU A 101 33.00 -0.04 -25.47
N VAL A 102 32.09 -0.56 -26.30
CA VAL A 102 30.96 -1.37 -25.83
C VAL A 102 31.49 -2.60 -25.08
N ASP A 103 32.37 -3.37 -25.70
CA ASP A 103 32.97 -4.58 -25.10
C ASP A 103 33.75 -4.25 -23.81
N GLN A 104 34.47 -3.11 -23.78
CA GLN A 104 35.18 -2.68 -22.56
C GLN A 104 34.21 -2.36 -21.42
N THR A 105 33.09 -1.68 -21.70
CA THR A 105 32.08 -1.36 -20.69
C THR A 105 31.31 -2.59 -20.21
N GLU A 106 31.01 -3.55 -21.11
CA GLU A 106 30.37 -4.81 -20.76
C GLU A 106 31.30 -5.70 -19.92
N LYS A 107 32.58 -5.79 -20.29
CA LYS A 107 33.60 -6.49 -19.49
C LYS A 107 33.78 -5.87 -18.11
N PHE A 108 33.74 -4.55 -17.99
CA PHE A 108 33.77 -3.88 -16.68
C PHE A 108 32.56 -4.24 -15.82
N LEU A 109 31.38 -4.42 -16.44
CA LEU A 109 30.15 -4.80 -15.76
C LEU A 109 30.19 -6.22 -15.17
N GLU A 110 31.03 -7.12 -15.69
CA GLU A 110 31.25 -8.44 -15.08
C GLU A 110 31.76 -8.32 -13.63
N GLY A 111 32.47 -7.23 -13.32
CA GLY A 111 32.95 -6.89 -11.97
C GLY A 111 31.93 -6.24 -11.04
N ILE A 112 30.65 -6.13 -11.42
CA ILE A 112 29.61 -5.41 -10.65
C ILE A 112 29.44 -5.92 -9.21
N ASN A 113 29.74 -7.20 -8.97
CA ASN A 113 29.65 -7.81 -7.64
C ASN A 113 30.60 -7.17 -6.62
N TYR A 114 31.67 -6.52 -7.06
CA TYR A 114 32.65 -5.85 -6.19
C TYR A 114 32.34 -4.37 -5.93
N TRP A 115 31.31 -3.79 -6.57
CA TRP A 115 30.98 -2.38 -6.39
C TRP A 115 30.45 -2.12 -4.98
N THR A 116 30.61 -0.90 -4.48
CA THR A 116 29.95 -0.45 -3.26
C THR A 116 28.43 -0.26 -3.49
N TRP A 117 27.65 -0.25 -2.41
CA TRP A 117 26.21 0.03 -2.49
C TRP A 117 25.93 1.41 -3.12
N SER A 118 26.73 2.41 -2.78
CA SER A 118 26.61 3.77 -3.32
C SER A 118 26.84 3.84 -4.83
N GLU A 119 27.76 3.03 -5.35
CA GLU A 119 28.07 2.94 -6.78
C GLU A 119 26.92 2.26 -7.55
N LEU A 120 26.33 1.21 -6.99
CA LEU A 120 25.13 0.56 -7.56
C LEU A 120 23.95 1.52 -7.66
N LEU A 121 23.65 2.27 -6.59
CA LEU A 121 22.56 3.24 -6.60
C LEU A 121 22.81 4.37 -7.60
N ARG A 122 24.07 4.80 -7.75
CA ARG A 122 24.45 5.82 -8.73
C ARG A 122 24.25 5.31 -10.16
N ALA A 123 24.73 4.11 -10.47
CA ALA A 123 24.53 3.48 -11.77
C ALA A 123 23.04 3.29 -12.08
N LEU A 124 22.25 2.87 -11.09
CA LEU A 124 20.80 2.72 -11.22
C LEU A 124 20.10 4.05 -11.52
N LYS A 125 20.52 5.15 -10.88
CA LYS A 125 20.00 6.49 -11.15
C LYS A 125 20.35 6.93 -12.58
N GLN A 126 21.56 6.63 -13.06
CA GLN A 126 21.97 6.93 -14.43
C GLN A 126 21.17 6.15 -15.47
N CYS A 127 20.94 4.86 -15.22
CA CYS A 127 20.01 4.08 -16.04
C CYS A 127 18.66 4.79 -16.08
N GLN A 128 18.05 5.16 -14.96
CA GLN A 128 16.69 5.73 -14.97
C GLN A 128 16.52 7.06 -15.73
N ASN A 129 17.57 7.88 -15.87
CA ASN A 129 17.47 9.25 -16.37
C ASN A 129 17.68 9.41 -17.90
N LEU A 130 18.29 8.43 -18.59
CA LEU A 130 19.02 8.74 -19.84
C LEU A 130 18.69 7.84 -21.05
N LEU A 131 17.57 7.13 -21.06
CA LEU A 131 17.42 6.00 -21.98
C LEU A 131 16.35 6.20 -23.07
N PRO A 132 16.74 6.06 -24.35
CA PRO A 132 15.90 5.42 -25.36
C PRO A 132 15.64 3.96 -24.96
N ALA A 133 14.43 3.46 -25.20
CA ALA A 133 13.85 2.25 -24.59
C ALA A 133 14.59 0.91 -24.80
N THR A 134 15.66 0.83 -25.60
CA THR A 134 16.22 -0.44 -26.09
C THR A 134 17.60 -0.80 -25.54
N ILE A 135 18.53 0.15 -25.38
CA ILE A 135 19.94 -0.10 -24.98
C ILE A 135 20.08 -0.24 -23.45
N SER A 136 19.08 0.25 -22.72
CA SER A 136 19.05 0.29 -21.27
C SER A 136 18.80 -1.01 -20.54
N SER A 137 18.19 -1.99 -21.21
CA SER A 137 17.58 -3.14 -20.53
C SER A 137 18.64 -4.03 -19.92
N PHE A 138 19.71 -4.34 -20.66
CA PHE A 138 20.79 -5.21 -20.20
C PHE A 138 21.51 -4.66 -18.96
N PHE A 139 21.99 -3.41 -19.02
CA PHE A 139 22.66 -2.76 -17.89
C PHE A 139 21.73 -2.61 -16.69
N LEU A 140 20.49 -2.17 -16.92
CA LEU A 140 19.50 -2.06 -15.84
C LEU A 140 19.24 -3.43 -15.19
N GLU A 141 19.06 -4.49 -15.98
CA GLU A 141 18.82 -5.84 -15.46
C GLU A 141 19.99 -6.36 -14.63
N LYS A 142 21.23 -6.19 -15.08
CA LYS A 142 22.42 -6.57 -14.31
C LYS A 142 22.56 -5.79 -13.01
N VAL A 143 22.32 -4.48 -13.04
CA VAL A 143 22.36 -3.63 -11.84
C VAL A 143 21.25 -4.02 -10.86
N LEU A 144 20.03 -4.26 -11.35
CA LEU A 144 18.91 -4.70 -10.53
C LEU A 144 19.14 -6.10 -9.95
N ASP A 145 19.73 -7.03 -10.70
CA ASP A 145 20.02 -8.39 -10.25
C ASP A 145 21.07 -8.39 -9.13
N CYS A 146 22.16 -7.64 -9.31
CA CYS A 146 23.16 -7.46 -8.26
C CYS A 146 22.58 -6.77 -7.02
N LEU A 147 21.73 -5.75 -7.21
CA LEU A 147 21.06 -5.03 -6.13
C LEU A 147 20.15 -5.96 -5.32
N VAL A 148 19.26 -6.70 -5.97
CA VAL A 148 18.33 -7.61 -5.29
C VAL A 148 19.08 -8.79 -4.67
N GLY A 149 20.11 -9.32 -5.33
CA GLY A 149 20.97 -10.37 -4.78
C GLY A 149 21.63 -9.96 -3.46
N ARG A 150 22.02 -8.69 -3.31
CA ARG A 150 22.56 -8.18 -2.03
C ARG A 150 21.50 -8.03 -0.95
N LEU A 151 20.26 -7.75 -1.32
CA LEU A 151 19.15 -7.63 -0.37
C LEU A 151 18.69 -8.98 0.18
N THR A 152 18.89 -10.05 -0.59
CA THR A 152 18.56 -11.43 -0.18
C THR A 152 19.64 -12.11 0.65
N LEU A 153 20.86 -11.57 0.67
CA LEU A 153 22.00 -12.07 1.47
C LEU A 153 21.96 -11.51 2.90
N PRO A 154 21.73 -12.34 3.95
CA PRO A 154 21.63 -11.87 5.34
C PRO A 154 22.92 -11.26 5.91
N THR A 155 24.09 -11.57 5.31
CA THR A 155 25.41 -11.37 5.93
C THR A 155 26.13 -10.08 5.52
N LEU A 156 25.67 -9.37 4.48
CA LEU A 156 26.28 -8.11 4.00
C LEU A 156 25.39 -6.88 4.23
N ALA A 157 24.29 -7.05 4.95
CA ALA A 157 23.19 -6.09 5.10
C ALA A 157 23.50 -4.90 6.04
N SER A 158 24.74 -4.42 6.09
CA SER A 158 25.05 -3.14 6.71
C SER A 158 26.18 -2.44 5.95
N PRO A 159 25.92 -1.25 5.36
CA PRO A 159 26.98 -0.43 4.77
C PRO A 159 27.94 0.16 5.81
N PHE A 160 27.78 -0.13 7.11
CA PHE A 160 28.63 0.40 8.19
C PHE A 160 29.93 -0.37 8.46
N THR A 161 30.30 -1.39 7.70
CA THR A 161 31.57 -2.08 7.92
C THR A 161 32.69 -1.51 7.05
N CYS A 162 33.03 -0.24 7.26
CA CYS A 162 34.35 0.29 6.93
C CYS A 162 34.81 1.27 8.02
N SER A 163 35.82 0.83 8.79
CA SER A 163 36.79 1.61 9.57
C SER A 163 36.36 2.18 10.94
N SER A 164 36.55 1.38 12.00
CA SER A 164 37.15 1.88 13.25
C SER A 164 37.84 0.73 13.99
N SER A 165 39.15 0.83 14.07
CA SER A 165 40.06 0.00 14.85
C SER A 165 39.70 -0.04 16.34
N ASN A 166 39.95 -1.20 16.95
CA ASN A 166 40.14 -1.43 18.39
C ASN A 166 39.04 -0.97 19.37
N SER A 167 38.17 -1.90 19.75
CA SER A 167 37.93 -2.18 21.18
C SER A 167 37.25 -3.54 21.34
N GLN A 168 38.08 -4.57 21.41
CA GLN A 168 37.79 -5.77 22.20
C GLN A 168 37.56 -5.29 23.64
N PHE A 169 36.41 -5.54 24.25
CA PHE A 169 36.23 -5.89 25.67
C PHE A 169 34.75 -5.83 26.11
N SER A 170 34.38 -6.90 26.81
CA SER A 170 33.31 -7.01 27.81
C SER A 170 31.86 -7.03 27.34
N CYS A 171 31.38 -8.25 27.08
CA CYS A 171 30.01 -8.60 27.41
C CYS A 171 29.91 -8.68 28.93
N ASP A 172 29.11 -7.82 29.56
CA ASP A 172 28.43 -8.18 30.80
C ASP A 172 27.22 -7.28 31.08
N THR A 173 26.13 -7.96 31.47
CA THR A 173 24.95 -7.46 32.19
C THR A 173 23.82 -6.77 31.41
N SER A 174 22.73 -7.55 31.22
CA SER A 174 21.32 -7.18 31.14
C SER A 174 20.93 -5.81 30.54
N SER A 175 20.33 -5.81 29.35
CA SER A 175 19.20 -4.91 29.08
C SER A 175 18.32 -5.41 27.92
N THR A 176 17.03 -5.30 28.15
CA THR A 176 15.87 -5.51 27.28
C THR A 176 15.94 -4.64 26.02
N CYS A 177 16.75 -5.02 25.02
CA CYS A 177 16.88 -4.28 23.76
C CYS A 177 16.99 -5.18 22.50
N SER A 178 16.45 -6.40 22.48
CA SER A 178 16.58 -7.27 21.29
C SER A 178 15.61 -6.93 20.14
N THR A 179 14.51 -6.22 20.40
CA THR A 179 13.51 -5.89 19.37
C THR A 179 13.84 -4.63 18.57
N ARG A 180 14.63 -3.70 19.11
CA ARG A 180 14.98 -2.45 18.42
C ARG A 180 16.12 -2.59 17.41
N ASN A 181 17.04 -3.53 17.61
CA ASN A 181 18.15 -3.80 16.67
C ASN A 181 17.75 -4.60 15.42
N ASN A 182 16.69 -5.43 15.50
CA ASN A 182 16.20 -6.18 14.33
C ASN A 182 15.50 -5.29 13.29
N TRP A 183 14.92 -4.17 13.72
CA TRP A 183 14.26 -3.23 12.81
C TRP A 183 15.27 -2.53 11.91
N SER A 184 16.39 -2.06 12.47
CA SER A 184 17.47 -1.41 11.70
C SER A 184 18.16 -2.32 10.69
N GLN A 185 18.26 -3.63 10.96
CA GLN A 185 18.93 -4.57 10.06
C GLN A 185 18.08 -5.00 8.86
N THR A 186 16.75 -4.95 8.95
CA THR A 186 15.87 -5.39 7.84
C THR A 186 15.31 -4.24 7.01
N THR A 187 15.49 -2.98 7.44
CA THR A 187 14.97 -1.79 6.74
C THR A 187 16.05 -0.78 6.34
N TRP A 188 17.34 -1.09 6.49
CA TRP A 188 18.44 -0.16 6.18
C TRP A 188 18.40 0.41 4.75
N TRP A 189 17.91 -0.38 3.79
CA TRP A 189 17.85 -0.04 2.37
C TRP A 189 16.57 0.70 1.95
N PHE A 190 15.60 0.88 2.86
CA PHE A 190 14.29 1.41 2.51
C PHE A 190 14.35 2.85 1.98
N GLU A 191 15.14 3.71 2.63
CA GLU A 191 15.34 5.10 2.23
C GLU A 191 16.12 5.20 0.93
N ASP A 192 17.16 4.37 0.78
CA ASP A 192 18.02 4.35 -0.41
C ASP A 192 17.27 3.98 -1.69
N LEU A 193 16.32 3.06 -1.59
CA LEU A 193 15.48 2.65 -2.72
C LEU A 193 14.31 3.62 -2.99
N LEU A 194 14.21 4.74 -2.28
CA LEU A 194 13.24 5.78 -2.62
C LEU A 194 13.59 6.52 -3.94
N VAL A 195 14.77 6.31 -4.50
CA VAL A 195 15.18 6.86 -5.81
C VAL A 195 14.49 6.18 -7.00
N LEU A 196 13.84 5.03 -6.80
CA LEU A 196 13.24 4.22 -7.87
C LEU A 196 12.00 4.88 -8.50
N ASN A 197 12.00 5.03 -9.83
CA ASN A 197 10.81 5.34 -10.60
C ASN A 197 9.83 4.16 -10.62
N ALA A 198 8.60 4.38 -11.10
CA ALA A 198 7.55 3.36 -11.07
C ALA A 198 7.93 2.05 -11.81
N ASN A 199 8.66 2.14 -12.92
CA ASN A 199 9.04 0.97 -13.73
C ASN A 199 10.13 0.14 -13.03
N SER A 200 11.16 0.80 -12.51
CA SER A 200 12.23 0.13 -11.76
C SER A 200 11.70 -0.44 -10.44
N PHE A 201 10.78 0.26 -9.78
CA PHE A 201 10.10 -0.24 -8.59
C PHE A 201 9.32 -1.54 -8.88
N ASP A 202 8.52 -1.60 -9.96
CA ASP A 202 7.83 -2.84 -10.37
C ASP A 202 8.82 -4.00 -10.57
N LYS A 203 9.90 -3.76 -11.32
CA LYS A 203 10.93 -4.78 -11.58
C LYS A 203 11.61 -5.26 -10.31
N VAL A 204 12.06 -4.34 -9.44
CA VAL A 204 12.74 -4.67 -8.18
C VAL A 204 11.86 -5.56 -7.30
N ILE A 205 10.59 -5.21 -7.11
CA ILE A 205 9.69 -6.00 -6.26
C ILE A 205 9.44 -7.38 -6.87
N ARG A 206 9.23 -7.49 -8.19
CA ARG A 206 9.09 -8.80 -8.86
C ARG A 206 10.33 -9.66 -8.72
N MET A 207 11.51 -9.05 -8.84
CA MET A 207 12.79 -9.75 -8.65
C MET A 207 12.95 -10.21 -7.20
N MET A 208 12.63 -9.38 -6.21
CA MET A 208 12.62 -9.77 -4.79
C MET A 208 11.72 -10.98 -4.54
N ILE A 209 10.51 -11.00 -5.14
CA ILE A 209 9.59 -12.15 -5.05
C ILE A 209 10.23 -13.40 -5.71
N SER A 210 10.80 -13.26 -6.91
CA SER A 210 11.44 -14.39 -7.61
C SER A 210 12.66 -14.96 -6.87
N GLN A 211 13.41 -14.11 -6.18
CA GLN A 211 14.56 -14.51 -5.35
C GLN A 211 14.16 -14.93 -3.94
N LYS A 212 12.86 -15.12 -3.67
CA LYS A 212 12.31 -15.62 -2.40
C LYS A 212 12.65 -14.75 -1.19
N LEU A 213 12.76 -13.43 -1.37
CA LEU A 213 12.81 -12.51 -0.24
C LEU A 213 11.49 -12.61 0.56
N ASP A 214 11.57 -12.53 1.88
CA ASP A 214 10.41 -12.59 2.77
C ASP A 214 9.32 -11.59 2.34
N HIS A 215 8.13 -12.11 2.05
CA HIS A 215 7.00 -11.31 1.59
C HIS A 215 6.56 -10.27 2.63
N ALA A 216 6.75 -10.53 3.93
CA ALA A 216 6.42 -9.54 4.97
C ALA A 216 7.37 -8.33 4.92
N THR A 217 8.64 -8.56 4.58
CA THR A 217 9.64 -7.51 4.35
C THR A 217 9.35 -6.72 3.08
N ILE A 218 8.98 -7.39 1.99
CA ILE A 218 8.53 -6.74 0.75
C ILE A 218 7.30 -5.88 1.01
N PHE A 219 6.29 -6.42 1.71
CA PHE A 219 5.07 -5.71 2.08
C PHE A 219 5.39 -4.45 2.89
N ARG A 220 6.26 -4.57 3.91
CA ARG A 220 6.69 -3.46 4.75
C ARG A 220 7.39 -2.36 3.94
N PHE A 221 8.21 -2.74 2.96
CA PHE A 221 8.83 -1.78 2.05
C PHE A 221 7.81 -1.07 1.15
N ILE A 222 6.82 -1.78 0.60
CA ILE A 222 5.74 -1.18 -0.20
C ILE A 222 4.95 -0.16 0.64
N VAL A 223 4.52 -0.54 1.86
CA VAL A 223 3.82 0.37 2.78
C VAL A 223 4.68 1.59 3.10
N PHE A 224 5.96 1.38 3.36
CA PHE A 224 6.91 2.46 3.64
C PHE A 224 7.04 3.44 2.46
N ARG A 225 7.22 2.92 1.25
CA ARG A 225 7.30 3.70 0.00
C ARG A 225 6.04 4.55 -0.20
N LEU A 226 4.87 3.94 -0.03
CA LEU A 226 3.59 4.63 -0.17
C LEU A 226 3.42 5.70 0.91
N ARG A 227 3.77 5.42 2.17
CA ARG A 227 3.71 6.40 3.25
C ARG A 227 4.62 7.61 3.01
N SER A 228 5.79 7.40 2.41
CA SER A 228 6.70 8.48 1.99
C SER A 228 6.05 9.35 0.88
N ILE A 229 5.44 8.71 -0.11
CA ILE A 229 4.69 9.37 -1.18
C ILE A 229 3.55 10.23 -0.64
N TYR A 230 2.75 9.73 0.30
CA TYR A 230 1.60 10.48 0.82
C TYR A 230 1.98 11.68 1.69
N ARG A 231 3.24 11.81 2.10
CA ARG A 231 3.77 13.02 2.74
C ARG A 231 4.18 14.09 1.72
N SER A 232 4.29 13.73 0.44
CA SER A 232 4.73 14.60 -0.65
C SER A 232 3.55 15.19 -1.45
N VAL A 233 3.77 16.38 -2.01
CA VAL A 233 2.76 17.22 -2.67
C VAL A 233 2.60 16.89 -4.18
N ARG A 234 3.56 16.19 -4.81
CA ARG A 234 3.51 15.91 -6.26
C ARG A 234 2.41 14.88 -6.57
N LEU A 235 1.78 14.95 -7.76
CA LEU A 235 0.54 14.18 -8.02
C LEU A 235 0.67 13.07 -9.07
N ALA A 236 1.32 13.32 -10.21
CA ALA A 236 1.23 12.41 -11.36
C ALA A 236 2.09 11.12 -11.20
N GLU A 237 3.39 11.25 -10.92
CA GLU A 237 4.29 10.10 -10.77
C GLU A 237 3.96 9.25 -9.53
N GLU A 238 3.47 9.91 -8.47
CA GLU A 238 3.08 9.30 -7.22
C GLU A 238 1.83 8.40 -7.35
N CYS A 239 0.87 8.79 -8.20
CA CYS A 239 -0.27 7.95 -8.54
C CYS A 239 0.18 6.66 -9.25
N LYS A 240 1.10 6.77 -10.23
CA LYS A 240 1.62 5.59 -10.95
C LYS A 240 2.32 4.59 -10.03
N ILE A 241 3.12 5.07 -9.07
CA ILE A 241 3.74 4.20 -8.07
C ILE A 241 2.69 3.53 -7.20
N THR A 242 1.65 4.27 -6.78
CA THR A 242 0.54 3.72 -5.98
C THR A 242 -0.19 2.58 -6.72
N GLU A 243 -0.46 2.77 -8.01
CA GLU A 243 -1.09 1.77 -8.87
C GLU A 243 -0.23 0.51 -9.03
N VAL A 244 1.07 0.70 -9.28
CA VAL A 244 2.05 -0.38 -9.34
C VAL A 244 2.12 -1.12 -8.00
N SER A 245 2.18 -0.42 -6.87
CA SER A 245 2.18 -1.02 -5.54
C SER A 245 0.94 -1.89 -5.30
N ILE A 246 -0.27 -1.42 -5.65
CA ILE A 246 -1.50 -2.21 -5.51
C ILE A 246 -1.46 -3.49 -6.35
N ASN A 247 -0.89 -3.42 -7.56
CA ASN A 247 -0.68 -4.61 -8.38
C ASN A 247 0.29 -5.60 -7.73
N LEU A 248 1.40 -5.12 -7.17
CA LEU A 248 2.41 -5.96 -6.55
C LEU A 248 1.91 -6.60 -5.24
N LEU A 249 1.09 -5.89 -4.46
CA LEU A 249 0.47 -6.43 -3.25
C LEU A 249 -0.36 -7.69 -3.54
N SER A 250 -1.02 -7.77 -4.71
CA SER A 250 -1.77 -8.96 -5.11
C SER A 250 -0.91 -10.18 -5.47
N LEU A 251 0.42 -10.00 -5.59
CA LEU A 251 1.37 -11.08 -5.85
C LEU A 251 1.97 -11.67 -4.56
N LEU A 252 1.85 -10.96 -3.44
CA LEU A 252 2.39 -11.39 -2.16
C LEU A 252 1.50 -12.44 -1.51
N ASP A 253 2.11 -13.25 -0.64
CA ASP A 253 1.35 -14.20 0.16
C ASP A 253 0.49 -13.46 1.18
N ARG A 254 -0.77 -13.86 1.30
CA ARG A 254 -1.76 -13.20 2.14
C ARG A 254 -1.41 -13.27 3.62
N SER A 255 -0.74 -14.34 4.04
CA SER A 255 -0.28 -14.51 5.42
C SER A 255 0.74 -13.43 5.84
N SER A 256 1.42 -12.82 4.86
CA SER A 256 2.47 -11.81 5.09
C SER A 256 1.94 -10.37 5.11
N LEU A 257 0.70 -10.16 4.68
CA LEU A 257 0.09 -8.83 4.59
C LEU A 257 -0.44 -8.41 5.96
N SER A 258 -0.19 -7.17 6.35
CA SER A 258 -0.83 -6.61 7.55
C SER A 258 -2.13 -5.92 7.18
N CYS A 259 -3.25 -6.33 7.79
CA CYS A 259 -4.53 -5.64 7.65
C CYS A 259 -4.41 -4.14 7.95
N LYS A 260 -3.75 -3.79 9.06
CA LYS A 260 -3.50 -2.40 9.43
C LYS A 260 -2.77 -1.64 8.31
N GLY A 261 -1.71 -2.23 7.77
CA GLY A 261 -0.96 -1.61 6.67
C GLY A 261 -1.79 -1.42 5.39
N LEU A 262 -2.70 -2.34 5.07
CA LEU A 262 -3.62 -2.19 3.93
C LEU A 262 -4.65 -1.08 4.16
N PHE A 263 -5.19 -0.97 5.38
CA PHE A 263 -6.07 0.14 5.75
C PHE A 263 -5.34 1.49 5.75
N ASP A 264 -4.09 1.54 6.21
CA ASP A 264 -3.24 2.75 6.12
C ASP A 264 -3.07 3.18 4.65
N ILE A 265 -2.84 2.22 3.74
CA ILE A 265 -2.78 2.50 2.30
C ILE A 265 -4.13 3.00 1.78
N LEU A 266 -5.24 2.39 2.18
CA LEU A 266 -6.58 2.80 1.76
C LEU A 266 -6.91 4.23 2.20
N LEU A 267 -6.62 4.58 3.45
CA LEU A 267 -6.84 5.91 4.00
C LEU A 267 -6.02 6.96 3.27
N ALA A 268 -4.77 6.64 2.98
CA ALA A 268 -3.90 7.57 2.28
C ALA A 268 -4.20 7.68 0.78
N ALA A 269 -4.62 6.59 0.12
CA ALA A 269 -5.06 6.58 -1.26
C ALA A 269 -6.32 7.45 -1.49
N ARG A 270 -7.15 7.67 -0.45
CA ARG A 270 -8.31 8.60 -0.54
C ARG A 270 -7.91 10.06 -0.73
N LEU A 271 -6.70 10.44 -0.29
CA LEU A 271 -6.19 11.80 -0.45
C LEU A 271 -5.70 12.08 -1.87
N LYS A 272 -5.54 11.05 -2.71
CA LYS A 272 -5.04 11.15 -4.09
C LYS A 272 -6.12 10.68 -5.07
N ALA A 273 -6.09 11.19 -6.30
CA ALA A 273 -7.05 10.83 -7.35
C ALA A 273 -6.70 9.47 -7.98
N LEU A 274 -6.77 8.39 -7.19
CA LEU A 274 -6.49 7.04 -7.67
C LEU A 274 -7.59 6.56 -8.64
N ASN A 275 -7.18 5.88 -9.72
CA ASN A 275 -8.12 5.27 -10.64
C ASN A 275 -9.01 4.23 -9.92
N LYS A 276 -10.32 4.26 -10.25
CA LYS A 276 -11.36 3.42 -9.66
C LYS A 276 -11.01 1.92 -9.70
N PHE A 277 -10.34 1.46 -10.75
CA PHE A 277 -9.92 0.06 -10.89
C PHE A 277 -9.01 -0.37 -9.73
N TYR A 278 -7.94 0.39 -9.46
CA TYR A 278 -7.00 0.07 -8.38
C TYR A 278 -7.61 0.24 -7.00
N LYS A 279 -8.51 1.21 -6.83
CA LYS A 279 -9.28 1.35 -5.59
C LYS A 279 -10.10 0.09 -5.30
N LEU A 280 -10.86 -0.41 -6.28
CA LEU A 280 -11.65 -1.64 -6.13
C LEU A 280 -10.75 -2.86 -5.89
N LYS A 281 -9.60 -2.94 -6.56
CA LYS A 281 -8.62 -4.01 -6.34
C LYS A 281 -8.07 -4.00 -4.91
N LEU A 282 -7.75 -2.82 -4.36
CA LEU A 282 -7.31 -2.67 -2.97
C LEU A 282 -8.44 -3.02 -1.98
N GLU A 283 -9.66 -2.54 -2.22
CA GLU A 283 -10.83 -2.90 -1.41
C GLU A 283 -11.11 -4.41 -1.44
N HIS A 284 -10.92 -5.08 -2.58
CA HIS A 284 -11.05 -6.53 -2.68
C HIS A 284 -9.98 -7.26 -1.86
N LEU A 285 -8.73 -6.79 -1.90
CA LEU A 285 -7.63 -7.32 -1.09
C LEU A 285 -7.84 -7.12 0.42
N ILE A 286 -8.43 -5.99 0.82
CA ILE A 286 -8.78 -5.76 2.23
C ILE A 286 -9.96 -6.63 2.65
N GLY A 287 -10.98 -6.72 1.78
CA GLY A 287 -12.16 -7.52 2.03
C GLY A 287 -11.83 -9.01 2.22
N SER A 288 -10.87 -9.55 1.49
CA SER A 288 -10.42 -10.93 1.68
C SER A 288 -9.69 -11.21 2.99
N MET A 289 -9.27 -10.18 3.72
CA MET A 289 -8.59 -10.29 5.01
C MET A 289 -9.44 -9.79 6.17
N LEU A 290 -10.75 -9.62 5.96
CA LEU A 290 -11.64 -9.02 6.95
C LEU A 290 -11.70 -9.82 8.27
N ASP A 291 -11.42 -11.12 8.23
CA ASP A 291 -11.32 -12.01 9.40
C ASP A 291 -10.16 -11.66 10.35
N GLN A 292 -9.17 -10.91 9.87
CA GLN A 292 -8.01 -10.44 10.63
C GLN A 292 -8.12 -8.95 11.01
N SER A 293 -9.23 -8.30 10.66
CA SER A 293 -9.44 -6.88 10.95
C SER A 293 -10.08 -6.65 12.32
N THR A 294 -9.92 -5.44 12.84
CA THR A 294 -10.50 -4.99 14.12
C THR A 294 -11.56 -3.94 13.83
N LEU A 295 -12.43 -3.68 14.81
CA LEU A 295 -13.49 -2.66 14.68
C LEU A 295 -12.89 -1.30 14.27
N ASP A 296 -11.80 -0.88 14.92
CA ASP A 296 -11.12 0.39 14.64
C ASP A 296 -10.74 0.57 13.16
N HIS A 297 -10.36 -0.52 12.48
CA HIS A 297 -10.04 -0.45 11.05
C HIS A 297 -11.28 -0.15 10.18
N LEU A 298 -12.47 -0.58 10.59
CA LEU A 298 -13.73 -0.35 9.88
C LEU A 298 -14.32 1.05 10.14
N LEU A 299 -13.89 1.73 11.20
CA LEU A 299 -14.34 3.07 11.59
C LEU A 299 -13.70 4.17 10.73
N VAL A 300 -13.86 4.03 9.41
CA VAL A 300 -13.34 4.96 8.42
C VAL A 300 -14.31 6.14 8.25
N PRO A 301 -13.87 7.41 8.37
CA PRO A 301 -14.74 8.57 8.20
C PRO A 301 -15.41 8.61 6.82
N SER A 302 -16.66 9.07 6.81
CA SER A 302 -17.41 9.27 5.57
C SER A 302 -16.80 10.40 4.73
N PRO A 303 -16.82 10.31 3.39
CA PRO A 303 -16.40 11.41 2.52
C PRO A 303 -17.19 12.69 2.81
N HIS A 304 -16.59 13.87 2.64
CA HIS A 304 -17.12 15.20 3.02
C HIS A 304 -18.52 15.58 2.49
N ARG A 305 -19.17 14.76 1.65
CA ARG A 305 -20.52 14.97 1.10
C ARG A 305 -21.61 14.15 1.80
N ASN A 306 -21.25 13.36 2.81
CA ASN A 306 -22.17 12.50 3.52
C ASN A 306 -22.41 13.03 4.94
N HIS A 307 -23.67 12.98 5.39
CA HIS A 307 -24.07 13.46 6.72
C HIS A 307 -23.88 12.43 7.86
N HIS A 308 -23.60 11.16 7.53
CA HIS A 308 -23.33 10.09 8.50
C HIS A 308 -21.83 10.01 8.78
N VAL A 309 -21.47 9.56 9.99
CA VAL A 309 -20.10 9.67 10.53
C VAL A 309 -19.10 8.77 9.79
N TYR A 310 -19.49 7.53 9.48
CA TYR A 310 -18.61 6.49 8.92
C TYR A 310 -18.96 6.13 7.47
N ASP A 311 -17.99 5.63 6.71
CA ASP A 311 -18.19 5.16 5.32
C ASP A 311 -18.78 3.74 5.28
N VAL A 312 -20.09 3.65 5.52
CA VAL A 312 -20.86 2.40 5.46
C VAL A 312 -20.75 1.72 4.09
N ASN A 313 -20.64 2.50 3.01
CA ASN A 313 -20.54 1.94 1.67
C ASN A 313 -19.21 1.20 1.47
N LEU A 314 -18.12 1.69 2.06
CA LEU A 314 -16.84 0.97 2.07
C LEU A 314 -17.01 -0.38 2.76
N VAL A 315 -17.55 -0.41 3.98
CA VAL A 315 -17.71 -1.65 4.76
C VAL A 315 -18.58 -2.66 4.01
N LEU A 316 -19.67 -2.21 3.37
CA LEU A 316 -20.48 -3.07 2.50
C LEU A 316 -19.69 -3.67 1.33
N ARG A 317 -18.79 -2.90 0.70
CA ARG A 317 -17.94 -3.42 -0.39
C ARG A 317 -16.90 -4.41 0.14
N LEU A 318 -16.33 -4.17 1.31
CA LEU A 318 -15.38 -5.10 1.96
C LEU A 318 -16.05 -6.42 2.33
N ALA A 319 -17.25 -6.37 2.93
CA ALA A 319 -18.02 -7.57 3.27
C ALA A 319 -18.42 -8.37 2.03
N LYS A 320 -18.85 -7.69 0.94
CA LYS A 320 -19.12 -8.36 -0.34
C LYS A 320 -17.86 -8.99 -0.93
N ALA A 321 -16.72 -8.30 -0.88
CA ALA A 321 -15.45 -8.84 -1.35
C ALA A 321 -15.01 -10.07 -0.55
N PHE A 322 -15.22 -10.08 0.77
CA PHE A 322 -15.00 -11.25 1.61
C PHE A 322 -15.83 -12.44 1.12
N LEU A 323 -17.13 -12.26 0.91
CA LEU A 323 -18.04 -13.34 0.49
C LEU A 323 -17.79 -13.86 -0.93
N LEU A 324 -17.27 -13.02 -1.84
CA LEU A 324 -16.89 -13.45 -3.18
C LEU A 324 -15.78 -14.50 -3.18
N GLU A 325 -15.07 -14.66 -2.07
CA GLU A 325 -14.02 -15.68 -1.89
C GLU A 325 -14.56 -17.05 -1.45
N GLY A 326 -15.89 -17.23 -1.47
CA GLY A 326 -16.67 -18.25 -0.77
C GLY A 326 -16.24 -19.73 -0.83
N SER A 327 -15.33 -20.15 -1.71
CA SER A 327 -14.76 -21.51 -1.69
C SER A 327 -13.60 -21.70 -0.70
N LYS A 328 -12.99 -20.61 -0.21
CA LYS A 328 -11.80 -20.65 0.68
C LYS A 328 -12.10 -20.26 2.13
N ILE A 329 -13.31 -19.82 2.43
CA ILE A 329 -13.65 -19.25 3.73
C ILE A 329 -14.01 -20.38 4.70
N SER A 330 -13.23 -20.52 5.77
CA SER A 330 -13.58 -21.45 6.85
C SER A 330 -14.75 -20.92 7.69
N ARG A 331 -15.52 -21.82 8.32
CA ARG A 331 -16.61 -21.44 9.24
C ARG A 331 -16.15 -20.49 10.35
N ASN A 332 -14.94 -20.71 10.86
CA ASN A 332 -14.34 -19.87 11.91
C ASN A 332 -14.06 -18.44 11.41
N GLN A 333 -13.57 -18.28 10.18
CA GLN A 333 -13.33 -16.97 9.59
C GLN A 333 -14.65 -16.23 9.34
N LEU A 334 -15.65 -16.95 8.82
CA LEU A 334 -16.98 -16.40 8.60
C LEU A 334 -17.62 -15.92 9.91
N GLY A 335 -17.50 -16.70 10.98
CA GLY A 335 -17.98 -16.33 12.32
C GLY A 335 -17.26 -15.10 12.91
N LYS A 336 -15.92 -15.01 12.74
CA LYS A 336 -15.15 -13.82 13.13
C LYS A 336 -15.63 -12.56 12.41
N VAL A 337 -15.82 -12.65 11.09
CA VAL A 337 -16.33 -11.53 10.30
C VAL A 337 -17.76 -11.16 10.69
N ALA A 338 -18.62 -12.14 11.00
CA ALA A 338 -19.96 -11.88 11.51
C ALA A 338 -19.95 -11.11 12.83
N SER A 339 -19.15 -11.55 13.80
CA SER A 339 -18.98 -10.86 15.08
C SER A 339 -18.44 -9.43 14.92
N LEU A 340 -17.49 -9.23 14.00
CA LEU A 340 -16.95 -7.91 13.67
C LEU A 340 -18.03 -7.01 13.04
N MET A 341 -18.79 -7.52 12.08
CA MET A 341 -19.86 -6.78 11.41
C MET A 341 -21.00 -6.43 12.37
N ASP A 342 -21.36 -7.34 13.28
CA ASP A 342 -22.36 -7.08 14.31
C ASP A 342 -21.86 -6.01 15.30
N SER A 343 -20.56 -6.01 15.64
CA SER A 343 -19.95 -4.95 16.45
C SER A 343 -19.95 -3.59 15.73
N TYR A 344 -19.68 -3.58 14.43
CA TYR A 344 -19.78 -2.38 13.59
C TYR A 344 -21.23 -1.87 13.48
N LEU A 345 -22.20 -2.78 13.37
CA LEU A 345 -23.62 -2.45 13.33
C LEU A 345 -24.08 -1.74 14.61
N ILE A 346 -23.64 -2.19 15.78
CA ILE A 346 -23.91 -1.51 17.06
C ILE A 346 -23.33 -0.09 17.04
N GLU A 347 -22.10 0.09 16.55
CA GLU A 347 -21.43 1.41 16.52
C GLU A 347 -22.14 2.41 15.60
N VAL A 348 -22.65 1.96 14.44
CA VAL A 348 -23.33 2.85 13.49
C VAL A 348 -24.84 3.01 13.75
N ALA A 349 -25.44 2.15 14.59
CA ALA A 349 -26.87 2.18 14.87
C ALA A 349 -27.37 3.52 15.47
N PRO A 350 -26.63 4.19 16.37
CA PRO A 350 -27.02 5.49 16.91
C PRO A 350 -26.93 6.67 15.92
N ASP A 351 -26.39 6.47 14.71
CA ASP A 351 -26.23 7.55 13.73
C ASP A 351 -27.59 7.93 13.12
N PHE A 352 -28.11 9.10 13.51
CA PHE A 352 -29.37 9.65 13.00
C PHE A 352 -29.37 9.92 11.49
N PHE A 353 -28.20 10.15 10.89
CA PHE A 353 -28.09 10.42 9.45
C PHE A 353 -27.89 9.15 8.62
N LEU A 354 -27.76 7.98 9.26
CA LEU A 354 -27.67 6.71 8.56
C LEU A 354 -29.04 6.29 8.02
N LYS A 355 -29.16 6.25 6.69
CA LYS A 355 -30.42 5.89 6.01
C LYS A 355 -30.83 4.44 6.29
N PRO A 356 -32.15 4.16 6.42
CA PRO A 356 -32.67 2.81 6.69
C PRO A 356 -32.23 1.77 5.64
N SER A 357 -32.20 2.15 4.36
CA SER A 357 -31.77 1.27 3.28
C SER A 357 -30.31 0.83 3.39
N LYS A 358 -29.42 1.69 3.91
CA LYS A 358 -28.01 1.34 4.13
C LYS A 358 -27.83 0.45 5.36
N PHE A 359 -28.54 0.75 6.44
CA PHE A 359 -28.51 -0.07 7.65
C PHE A 359 -29.06 -1.48 7.36
N ALA A 360 -30.19 -1.58 6.66
CA ALA A 360 -30.74 -2.87 6.21
C ALA A 360 -29.75 -3.64 5.31
N ALA A 361 -29.05 -2.96 4.41
CA ALA A 361 -28.02 -3.60 3.59
C ALA A 361 -26.86 -4.17 4.41
N LEU A 362 -26.45 -3.52 5.51
CA LEU A 362 -25.42 -4.03 6.42
C LEU A 362 -25.91 -5.27 7.17
N VAL A 363 -27.13 -5.22 7.70
CA VAL A 363 -27.76 -6.35 8.41
C VAL A 363 -27.85 -7.59 7.52
N MET A 364 -28.23 -7.41 6.26
CA MET A 364 -28.44 -8.48 5.28
C MET A 364 -27.19 -8.96 4.55
N VAL A 365 -26.02 -8.32 4.74
CA VAL A 365 -24.85 -8.64 3.90
C VAL A 365 -24.29 -10.04 4.15
N LEU A 366 -24.39 -10.54 5.39
CA LEU A 366 -23.92 -11.88 5.78
C LEU A 366 -25.09 -12.86 5.93
N PRO A 367 -24.92 -14.14 5.51
CA PRO A 367 -25.96 -15.15 5.67
C PRO A 367 -26.18 -15.51 7.15
N ASP A 368 -27.37 -16.02 7.50
CA ASP A 368 -27.66 -16.48 8.86
C ASP A 368 -26.70 -17.57 9.34
N SER A 369 -26.24 -18.44 8.42
CA SER A 369 -25.26 -19.50 8.72
C SER A 369 -23.92 -18.98 9.25
N ALA A 370 -23.60 -17.69 9.03
CA ALA A 370 -22.39 -17.05 9.54
C ALA A 370 -22.45 -16.78 11.05
N ARG A 371 -23.64 -16.70 11.63
CA ARG A 371 -23.86 -16.29 13.03
C ARG A 371 -24.18 -17.51 13.88
N GLU A 372 -23.45 -17.63 14.99
CA GLU A 372 -23.72 -18.60 16.06
C GLU A 372 -24.72 -18.05 17.09
N SER A 373 -24.66 -16.73 17.35
CA SER A 373 -25.61 -15.99 18.18
C SER A 373 -26.10 -14.76 17.43
N CYS A 374 -27.37 -14.42 17.59
CA CYS A 374 -27.99 -13.23 17.02
C CYS A 374 -28.11 -12.06 18.01
N ASP A 375 -27.58 -12.16 19.23
CA ASP A 375 -27.81 -11.18 20.31
C ASP A 375 -27.26 -9.78 19.96
N ARG A 376 -26.04 -9.71 19.41
CA ARG A 376 -25.43 -8.45 19.01
C ARG A 376 -26.16 -7.80 17.83
N LEU A 377 -26.61 -8.63 16.88
CA LEU A 377 -27.41 -8.18 15.75
C LEU A 377 -28.76 -7.61 16.23
N TYR A 378 -29.42 -8.33 17.14
CA TYR A 378 -30.64 -7.87 17.81
C TYR A 378 -30.44 -6.53 18.50
N GLN A 379 -29.38 -6.41 19.30
CA GLN A 379 -29.02 -5.17 20.00
C GLN A 379 -28.82 -4.00 19.02
N ALA A 380 -28.08 -4.21 17.93
CA ALA A 380 -27.88 -3.17 16.93
C ALA A 380 -29.19 -2.71 16.28
N ILE A 381 -30.08 -3.64 15.95
CA ILE A 381 -31.40 -3.33 15.37
C ILE A 381 -32.26 -2.57 16.38
N ASP A 382 -32.31 -3.01 17.63
CA ASP A 382 -33.08 -2.34 18.69
C ASP A 382 -32.59 -0.89 18.90
N ILE A 383 -31.27 -0.67 19.01
CA ILE A 383 -30.68 0.68 19.10
C ILE A 383 -31.06 1.53 17.88
N TYR A 384 -30.96 0.97 16.66
CA TYR A 384 -31.31 1.70 15.44
C TYR A 384 -32.80 2.10 15.42
N LEU A 385 -33.69 1.19 15.79
CA LEU A 385 -35.14 1.46 15.86
C LEU A 385 -35.49 2.50 16.94
N GLN A 386 -34.76 2.52 18.06
CA GLN A 386 -34.93 3.53 19.11
C GLN A 386 -34.55 4.93 18.63
N VAL A 387 -33.50 5.06 17.81
CA VAL A 387 -33.05 6.34 17.25
C VAL A 387 -33.90 6.76 16.04
N HIS A 388 -34.35 5.81 15.22
CA HIS A 388 -35.09 6.04 13.98
C HIS A 388 -36.59 5.75 14.14
N VAL A 389 -37.26 6.52 15.02
CA VAL A 389 -38.69 6.31 15.38
C VAL A 389 -39.65 6.45 14.17
N GLN A 390 -39.23 7.18 13.12
CA GLN A 390 -40.05 7.50 11.93
C GLN A 390 -40.03 6.40 10.85
N LEU A 391 -39.50 5.21 11.15
CA LEU A 391 -39.47 4.09 10.20
C LEU A 391 -40.86 3.56 9.86
N SER A 392 -41.05 3.21 8.60
CA SER A 392 -42.25 2.50 8.14
C SER A 392 -42.34 1.08 8.72
N GLU A 393 -43.55 0.53 8.84
CA GLU A 393 -43.74 -0.83 9.32
C GLU A 393 -43.05 -1.85 8.39
N GLU A 394 -43.00 -1.61 7.09
CA GLU A 394 -42.30 -2.45 6.12
C GLU A 394 -40.77 -2.44 6.33
N GLU A 395 -40.19 -1.32 6.77
CA GLU A 395 -38.77 -1.23 7.08
C GLU A 395 -38.44 -1.93 8.40
N LYS A 396 -39.27 -1.75 9.43
CA LYS A 396 -39.14 -2.47 10.71
C LYS A 396 -39.22 -3.98 10.51
N VAL A 397 -40.21 -4.42 9.75
CA VAL A 397 -40.40 -5.82 9.38
C VAL A 397 -39.17 -6.37 8.65
N ARG A 398 -38.60 -5.62 7.69
CA ARG A 398 -37.39 -6.03 6.97
C ARG A 398 -36.20 -6.22 7.90
N LEU A 399 -35.96 -5.29 8.83
CA LEU A 399 -34.85 -5.41 9.79
C LEU A 399 -35.04 -6.61 10.72
N TRP A 400 -36.25 -6.81 11.26
CA TRP A 400 -36.54 -7.93 12.15
C TRP A 400 -36.49 -9.29 11.46
N SER A 401 -36.79 -9.36 10.16
CA SER A 401 -36.82 -10.63 9.41
C SER A 401 -35.47 -11.38 9.35
N VAL A 402 -34.36 -10.68 9.64
CA VAL A 402 -33.01 -11.25 9.60
C VAL A 402 -32.61 -11.89 10.93
N VAL A 403 -33.28 -11.54 12.03
CA VAL A 403 -32.95 -12.06 13.36
C VAL A 403 -33.51 -13.47 13.53
N ASN A 404 -32.63 -14.47 13.62
CA ASN A 404 -33.03 -15.84 13.90
C ASN A 404 -33.30 -16.02 15.41
N ARG A 405 -34.55 -16.32 15.77
CA ARG A 405 -34.98 -16.47 17.17
C ARG A 405 -34.36 -17.67 17.87
N ASP A 406 -34.00 -18.71 17.13
CA ASP A 406 -33.42 -19.94 17.68
C ASP A 406 -31.96 -19.73 18.15
N LYS A 407 -31.33 -18.64 17.70
CA LYS A 407 -29.96 -18.25 18.04
C LYS A 407 -29.88 -17.07 19.01
N LEU A 408 -31.02 -16.67 19.59
CA LEU A 408 -31.06 -15.64 20.62
C LEU A 408 -30.92 -16.27 22.00
N SER A 409 -30.23 -15.58 22.91
CA SER A 409 -30.22 -15.95 24.31
C SER A 409 -31.60 -15.75 24.96
N ALA A 410 -31.84 -16.45 26.08
CA ALA A 410 -33.09 -16.32 26.83
C ALA A 410 -33.35 -14.86 27.29
N GLU A 411 -32.29 -14.14 27.66
CA GLU A 411 -32.35 -12.71 28.02
C GLU A 411 -32.80 -11.84 26.84
N ALA A 412 -32.26 -12.07 25.64
CA ALA A 412 -32.65 -11.35 24.44
C ALA A 412 -34.09 -11.68 24.01
N LEU A 413 -34.53 -12.93 24.16
CA LEU A 413 -35.91 -13.35 23.91
C LEU A 413 -36.90 -12.71 24.88
N GLU A 414 -36.55 -12.61 26.17
CA GLU A 414 -37.36 -11.88 27.15
C GLU A 414 -37.46 -10.39 26.81
N HIS A 415 -36.34 -9.76 26.43
CA HIS A 415 -36.34 -8.36 26.00
C HIS A 415 -37.24 -8.16 24.78
N LEU A 416 -37.14 -9.06 23.81
CA LEU A 416 -37.94 -9.04 22.59
C LEU A 416 -39.43 -9.24 22.89
N ALA A 417 -39.77 -10.10 23.84
CA ALA A 417 -41.15 -10.35 24.26
C ALA A 417 -41.78 -9.15 25.00
N ARG A 418 -40.97 -8.34 25.69
CA ARG A 418 -41.42 -7.14 26.42
C ARG A 418 -41.52 -5.89 25.54
N HIS A 419 -40.79 -5.83 24.43
CA HIS A 419 -40.75 -4.65 23.57
C HIS A 419 -41.97 -4.55 22.63
N SER A 420 -42.67 -3.41 22.70
CA SER A 420 -43.89 -3.08 21.92
C SER A 420 -43.63 -2.63 20.47
N ASN A 421 -42.36 -2.46 20.07
CA ASN A 421 -41.97 -2.08 18.70
C ASN A 421 -41.89 -3.26 17.72
N PHE A 422 -42.35 -4.44 18.14
CA PHE A 422 -42.39 -5.64 17.32
C PHE A 422 -43.66 -5.64 16.43
N PRO A 423 -43.58 -5.95 15.11
CA PRO A 423 -44.74 -5.99 14.24
C PRO A 423 -45.82 -6.93 14.80
N SER A 424 -47.07 -6.47 14.87
CA SER A 424 -48.17 -7.19 15.53
C SER A 424 -48.27 -8.67 15.13
N ARG A 425 -48.81 -9.53 16.02
CA ARG A 425 -48.95 -11.00 15.86
C ARG A 425 -49.49 -11.46 14.49
N LYS A 426 -50.28 -10.64 13.78
CA LYS A 426 -50.79 -10.93 12.43
C LYS A 426 -49.70 -10.81 11.34
N THR A 427 -48.72 -9.93 11.50
CA THR A 427 -47.58 -9.74 10.60
C THR A 427 -46.56 -10.88 10.72
N LEU A 428 -46.46 -11.52 11.90
CA LEU A 428 -45.63 -12.72 12.11
C LEU A 428 -46.07 -13.93 11.26
N GLN A 429 -47.38 -14.17 11.12
CA GLN A 429 -47.88 -15.25 10.27
C GLN A 429 -47.58 -15.01 8.78
N ILE A 430 -47.56 -13.75 8.34
CA ILE A 430 -47.18 -13.36 6.97
C ILE A 430 -45.65 -13.49 6.77
N LEU A 431 -44.87 -13.12 7.79
CA LEU A 431 -43.40 -13.25 7.77
C LEU A 431 -42.94 -14.70 7.74
N ILE A 432 -43.51 -15.58 8.56
CA ILE A 432 -43.20 -17.01 8.57
C ILE A 432 -43.54 -17.65 7.20
N THR A 433 -44.64 -17.22 6.57
CA THR A 433 -45.03 -17.69 5.23
C THR A 433 -44.25 -17.03 4.07
N GLN A 434 -43.59 -15.89 4.30
CA GLN A 434 -42.63 -15.29 3.35
C GLN A 434 -41.21 -15.82 3.50
N GLN A 435 -40.75 -16.13 4.72
CA GLN A 435 -39.40 -16.66 4.97
C GLN A 435 -39.21 -18.03 4.31
N SER A 436 -40.26 -18.87 4.28
CA SER A 436 -40.25 -20.10 3.49
C SER A 436 -40.14 -19.83 1.98
N LYS A 437 -40.83 -18.80 1.46
CA LYS A 437 -40.78 -18.44 0.02
C LYS A 437 -39.48 -17.77 -0.41
N ILE A 438 -38.88 -16.92 0.43
CA ILE A 438 -37.58 -16.28 0.16
C ILE A 438 -36.46 -17.30 0.28
N ASN A 439 -36.49 -18.20 1.25
CA ASN A 439 -35.52 -19.30 1.31
C ASN A 439 -35.63 -20.21 0.08
N ILE A 440 -36.84 -20.53 -0.40
CA ILE A 440 -37.02 -21.31 -1.63
C ILE A 440 -36.54 -20.53 -2.88
N SER A 441 -36.78 -19.22 -2.97
CA SER A 441 -36.38 -18.42 -4.13
C SER A 441 -34.88 -18.10 -4.18
N ILE A 442 -34.23 -17.90 -3.03
CA ILE A 442 -32.77 -17.75 -2.95
C ILE A 442 -32.12 -19.11 -3.24
N HIS A 443 -32.66 -20.21 -2.70
CA HIS A 443 -32.17 -21.55 -3.01
C HIS A 443 -32.32 -21.88 -4.50
N ASN A 444 -33.42 -21.48 -5.15
CA ASN A 444 -33.63 -21.69 -6.59
C ASN A 444 -32.72 -20.82 -7.49
N HIS A 445 -32.28 -19.65 -7.04
CA HIS A 445 -31.32 -18.84 -7.79
C HIS A 445 -29.88 -19.36 -7.68
N PHE A 446 -29.59 -20.16 -6.65
CA PHE A 446 -28.31 -20.84 -6.45
C PHE A 446 -28.31 -22.32 -6.85
N SER A 447 -29.46 -22.94 -7.16
CA SER A 447 -29.59 -24.38 -7.45
C SER A 447 -29.67 -24.77 -8.93
N TYR A 448 -29.65 -23.82 -9.87
CA TYR A 448 -29.37 -24.12 -11.28
C TYR A 448 -27.88 -24.43 -11.48
N HIS A 449 -27.41 -25.53 -10.90
CA HIS A 449 -26.28 -26.36 -11.33
C HIS A 449 -25.98 -27.42 -10.26
N LYS A 450 -26.84 -28.44 -10.14
CA LYS A 450 -26.46 -29.86 -10.02
C LYS A 450 -27.70 -30.73 -9.79
N ASP A 451 -27.94 -31.63 -10.73
CA ASP A 451 -28.93 -32.71 -10.65
C ASP A 451 -28.56 -33.79 -9.61
N SER A 452 -29.63 -34.42 -9.10
CA SER A 452 -29.75 -35.83 -8.68
C SER A 452 -28.86 -36.31 -7.52
N SER A 453 -29.39 -36.70 -6.36
CA SER A 453 -30.09 -37.98 -6.16
C SER A 453 -30.80 -38.02 -4.79
N GLN A 454 -31.94 -38.71 -4.74
CA GLN A 454 -32.84 -38.93 -3.60
C GLN A 454 -32.24 -39.85 -2.51
N SER A 455 -32.69 -39.69 -1.26
CA SER A 455 -32.95 -40.79 -0.33
C SER A 455 -33.76 -40.34 0.89
N THR A 456 -34.96 -40.90 0.99
CA THR A 456 -36.00 -40.83 2.02
C THR A 456 -35.54 -41.48 3.34
N PHE A 457 -36.06 -41.09 4.51
CA PHE A 457 -36.66 -41.97 5.56
C PHE A 457 -37.28 -41.16 6.71
N HIS A 458 -38.33 -41.74 7.30
CA HIS A 458 -39.39 -41.20 8.16
C HIS A 458 -39.23 -41.59 9.65
N MET A 459 -39.76 -40.72 10.55
CA MET A 459 -40.39 -40.94 11.90
C MET A 459 -39.54 -41.60 13.01
N ASP A 460 -39.72 -41.41 14.33
CA ASP A 460 -40.90 -41.06 15.13
C ASP A 460 -40.51 -40.58 16.56
N ALA A 461 -41.49 -40.10 17.33
CA ALA A 461 -41.45 -39.38 18.61
C ALA A 461 -41.20 -40.21 19.90
N LYS A 462 -40.79 -39.56 21.01
CA LYS A 462 -41.59 -39.41 22.26
C LYS A 462 -40.84 -38.71 23.42
N GLU A 463 -41.66 -38.03 24.23
CA GLU A 463 -41.41 -37.28 25.46
C GLU A 463 -40.88 -38.13 26.63
N GLU A 464 -40.13 -37.49 27.55
CA GLU A 464 -40.40 -37.56 29.00
C GLU A 464 -39.58 -36.46 29.74
N GLN A 465 -40.29 -35.70 30.56
CA GLN A 465 -39.85 -34.61 31.44
C GLN A 465 -40.39 -35.02 32.82
N GLU A 466 -39.61 -35.11 33.89
CA GLU A 466 -39.34 -34.06 34.89
C GLU A 466 -38.59 -34.77 36.04
N ASP A 467 -37.42 -34.26 36.49
CA ASP A 467 -36.99 -34.31 37.93
C ASP A 467 -35.60 -33.71 38.27
N VAL A 468 -35.02 -32.80 37.47
CA VAL A 468 -33.65 -32.29 37.72
C VAL A 468 -33.60 -30.80 38.17
N GLU A 469 -34.76 -30.17 38.37
CA GLU A 469 -34.88 -28.70 38.54
C GLU A 469 -34.32 -28.15 39.87
N GLN A 470 -34.11 -28.95 40.92
CA GLN A 470 -33.87 -28.39 42.27
C GLN A 470 -32.43 -28.38 42.80
N ILE A 471 -31.43 -28.90 42.07
CA ILE A 471 -30.04 -28.97 42.61
C ILE A 471 -29.06 -27.97 41.94
N LEU A 472 -29.42 -27.33 40.82
CA LEU A 472 -28.46 -26.48 40.07
C LEU A 472 -28.41 -24.98 40.50
N ILE A 473 -29.29 -24.54 41.41
CA ILE A 473 -29.49 -23.10 41.69
C ILE A 473 -28.38 -22.49 42.58
N TYR A 474 -27.62 -23.28 43.35
CA TYR A 474 -26.60 -22.72 44.26
C TYR A 474 -25.20 -22.51 43.65
N ALA A 475 -24.88 -23.13 42.50
CA ALA A 475 -23.55 -23.03 41.90
C ALA A 475 -23.39 -21.84 40.92
N SER A 476 -24.47 -21.41 40.24
CA SER A 476 -24.43 -20.33 39.25
C SER A 476 -24.18 -18.95 39.87
N ARG A 477 -24.71 -18.70 41.09
CA ARG A 477 -24.66 -17.37 41.73
C ARG A 477 -23.23 -16.89 42.06
N ARG A 478 -22.27 -17.80 42.24
CA ARG A 478 -20.87 -17.45 42.59
C ARG A 478 -19.98 -17.14 41.38
N ARG A 479 -20.35 -17.57 40.17
CA ARG A 479 -19.60 -17.27 38.93
C ARG A 479 -20.00 -15.94 38.29
N HIS A 480 -21.26 -15.51 38.43
CA HIS A 480 -21.74 -14.24 37.87
C HIS A 480 -21.19 -13.01 38.63
N SER A 481 -21.06 -13.06 39.96
CA SER A 481 -20.53 -11.94 40.75
C SER A 481 -19.09 -11.56 40.34
N LYS A 482 -18.18 -12.55 40.18
CA LYS A 482 -16.79 -12.26 39.77
C LYS A 482 -16.65 -11.67 38.36
N LYS A 483 -17.61 -11.93 37.46
CA LYS A 483 -17.57 -11.40 36.08
C LYS A 483 -18.09 -9.97 36.00
N ILE A 484 -19.04 -9.60 36.86
CA ILE A 484 -19.58 -8.23 36.96
C ILE A 484 -18.52 -7.30 37.55
N ASP A 485 -17.82 -7.72 38.61
CA ASP A 485 -16.76 -6.93 39.24
C ASP A 485 -15.58 -6.67 38.28
N ASN A 486 -15.26 -7.62 37.40
CA ASN A 486 -14.25 -7.44 36.36
C ASN A 486 -14.68 -6.47 35.25
N LEU A 487 -15.97 -6.45 34.88
CA LEU A 487 -16.47 -5.52 33.85
C LEU A 487 -16.62 -4.09 34.40
N GLU A 488 -16.95 -3.93 35.68
CA GLU A 488 -16.96 -2.61 36.33
C GLU A 488 -15.55 -2.02 36.43
N THR A 489 -14.54 -2.83 36.74
CA THR A 489 -13.14 -2.38 36.78
C THR A 489 -12.61 -2.00 35.39
N GLU A 490 -12.97 -2.74 34.33
CA GLU A 490 -12.64 -2.36 32.95
C GLU A 490 -13.38 -1.10 32.48
N SER A 491 -14.67 -0.95 32.84
CA SER A 491 -15.46 0.25 32.54
C SER A 491 -14.89 1.49 33.23
N GLN A 492 -14.45 1.37 34.48
CA GLN A 492 -13.81 2.46 35.21
C GLN A 492 -12.44 2.83 34.61
N GLY A 493 -11.69 1.85 34.11
CA GLY A 493 -10.45 2.06 33.36
C GLY A 493 -10.68 2.75 32.00
N MET A 494 -11.79 2.47 31.30
CA MET A 494 -12.19 3.18 30.08
C MET A 494 -12.60 4.62 30.38
N LYS A 495 -13.39 4.87 31.44
CA LYS A 495 -13.79 6.22 31.86
C LYS A 495 -12.57 7.09 32.21
N LYS A 496 -11.56 6.53 32.88
CA LYS A 496 -10.33 7.25 33.22
C LYS A 496 -9.53 7.64 31.97
N ARG A 497 -9.44 6.75 30.98
CA ARG A 497 -8.76 7.05 29.69
C ARG A 497 -9.52 8.09 28.88
N VAL A 498 -10.86 8.05 28.86
CA VAL A 498 -11.66 9.09 28.20
C VAL A 498 -11.43 10.46 28.83
N ALA A 499 -11.38 10.55 30.16
CA ALA A 499 -11.06 11.80 30.86
C ALA A 499 -9.64 12.31 30.54
N GLU A 500 -8.66 11.42 30.38
CA GLU A 500 -7.32 11.79 29.92
C GLU A 500 -7.32 12.33 28.48
N TRP A 501 -8.08 11.71 27.57
CA TRP A 501 -8.22 12.18 26.19
C TRP A 501 -8.98 13.50 26.08
N GLU A 502 -9.98 13.74 26.92
CA GLU A 502 -10.69 15.01 27.00
C GLU A 502 -9.78 16.14 27.49
N ASN A 503 -8.90 15.87 28.45
CA ASN A 503 -7.89 16.82 28.90
C ASN A 503 -6.86 17.14 27.80
N VAL A 504 -6.41 16.14 27.04
CA VAL A 504 -5.52 16.36 25.87
C VAL A 504 -6.23 17.18 24.79
N CYS A 505 -7.50 16.90 24.52
CA CYS A 505 -8.30 17.70 23.59
C CYS A 505 -8.49 19.15 24.08
N ALA A 506 -8.61 19.37 25.39
CA ALA A 506 -8.69 20.70 25.98
C ALA A 506 -7.38 21.47 25.83
N MET A 507 -6.22 20.82 25.99
CA MET A 507 -4.89 21.41 25.74
C MET A 507 -4.69 21.80 24.27
N VAL A 508 -5.08 20.93 23.33
CA VAL A 508 -4.98 21.25 21.90
C VAL A 508 -5.91 22.40 21.50
N ARG A 509 -7.07 22.55 22.16
CA ARG A 509 -7.97 23.69 21.96
C ARG A 509 -7.44 24.99 22.57
N SER A 510 -6.70 24.93 23.68
CA SER A 510 -6.07 26.12 24.26
C SER A 510 -4.86 26.58 23.44
N GLU A 511 -4.07 25.68 22.87
CA GLU A 511 -2.99 26.02 21.92
C GLU A 511 -3.52 26.68 20.65
N LYS A 512 -4.65 26.22 20.10
CA LYS A 512 -5.30 26.88 18.96
C LYS A 512 -5.80 28.29 19.27
N ARG A 513 -6.16 28.60 20.52
CA ARG A 513 -6.53 29.97 20.95
C ARG A 513 -5.33 30.89 21.11
N VAL A 514 -4.13 30.35 21.37
CA VAL A 514 -2.89 31.15 21.45
C VAL A 514 -2.39 31.54 20.05
N VAL A 515 -2.61 30.69 19.04
CA VAL A 515 -2.17 30.94 17.65
C VAL A 515 -3.13 31.86 16.86
N THR A 516 -4.35 32.10 17.35
CA THR A 516 -5.38 32.91 16.65
C THR A 516 -5.65 34.30 17.24
N LYS A 517 -4.67 34.90 17.94
CA LYS A 517 -4.68 36.36 18.18
C LYS A 517 -3.91 37.08 17.06
N PRO A 518 -4.58 37.79 16.14
CA PRO A 518 -3.88 38.67 15.21
C PRO A 518 -3.35 39.87 15.99
N SER A 519 -2.04 40.11 15.89
CA SER A 519 -1.39 41.33 16.37
C SER A 519 -2.00 42.54 15.65
N LEU A 520 -2.82 43.32 16.37
CA LEU A 520 -3.22 44.67 15.98
C LEU A 520 -2.01 45.59 16.12
N HIS A 521 -1.30 45.85 15.03
CA HIS A 521 -0.37 46.98 14.96
C HIS A 521 -1.16 48.28 14.86
N GLY A 522 -1.12 49.07 15.93
CA GLY A 522 -1.56 50.47 15.94
C GLY A 522 -0.55 51.41 15.25
N PRO A 523 -0.97 52.61 14.82
CA PRO A 523 -0.11 53.55 14.12
C PRO A 523 0.72 54.37 15.12
N GLY A 524 2.04 54.26 15.05
CA GLY A 524 2.98 55.03 15.88
C GLY A 524 3.98 55.80 15.01
N LYS A 525 3.94 57.12 15.10
CA LYS A 525 4.80 58.10 14.41
C LYS A 525 6.30 57.99 14.80
N ALA A 526 7.11 58.36 13.80
CA ALA A 526 8.39 59.07 13.83
C ALA A 526 9.70 58.30 14.13
N ARG A 527 10.62 58.27 13.14
CA ARG A 527 11.89 59.02 13.19
C ARG A 527 12.61 59.06 11.84
N SER A 528 13.25 60.20 11.60
CA SER A 528 14.00 60.67 10.43
C SER A 528 15.32 59.93 10.18
N LEU A 529 15.65 59.72 8.91
CA LEU A 529 17.00 59.37 8.43
C LEU A 529 17.84 60.64 8.22
N PRO A 530 19.13 60.66 8.60
CA PRO A 530 20.03 61.76 8.29
C PRO A 530 20.53 61.69 6.84
N LYS A 531 20.56 62.86 6.18
CA LYS A 531 21.25 63.11 4.91
C LYS A 531 22.76 63.01 5.12
N LEU A 532 23.46 62.40 4.18
CA LEU A 532 24.82 62.80 3.81
C LEU A 532 24.93 62.72 2.28
N CYS A 533 25.17 63.88 1.66
CA CYS A 533 25.77 63.99 0.34
C CYS A 533 27.29 63.93 0.52
N SER A 534 27.95 63.08 -0.27
CA SER A 534 29.19 63.34 -1.04
C SER A 534 29.43 62.14 -1.93
#